data_AF-A0A1Y1U814-F1
#
_entry.id   AF-A0A1Y1U814-F1
#
_cell.length_a   1.000
_cell.length_b   1.000
_cell.length_c   1.000
_cell.angle_alpha   90.00
_cell.angle_beta   90.00
_cell.angle_gamma   90.00
#
_symmetry.space_group_name_H-M   'P 1'
#
loop_
_entity.id
_entity.type
_entity.pdbx_description
1 polymer ?
#
loop_
_entity_poly.entity_id
_entity_poly.type
_entity_poly.pdbx_seq_one_letter_code
_entity_poly.pdbx_strand_id
1 'polypeptide(L)'
;MQALSSREEADVKTQAREEAMTHCEQLVNEWGKCANGRTISMGWACKTQLKAWHQCIRDHVTEERLDQLRVEYLANRQQKLEEYKDRRRQEKVEAAKRQAGIKN
;
A
#
# COMPACT_ATOMS: atom_id res chain seq x y z
N MET A 1 4.32 9.11 20.11
CA MET A 1 4.09 8.30 18.89
C MET A 1 5.37 8.27 18.09
N GLN A 2 5.74 7.12 17.55
CA GLN A 2 6.92 7.01 16.68
C GLN A 2 6.60 7.64 15.32
N ALA A 3 7.43 8.56 14.84
CA ALA A 3 7.22 9.19 13.54
C ALA A 3 7.56 8.23 12.40
N LEU A 4 6.81 8.35 11.29
CA LEU A 4 7.14 7.70 10.03
C LEU A 4 8.25 8.49 9.32
N SER A 5 9.12 7.78 8.62
CA SER A 5 10.04 8.39 7.67
C SER A 5 9.31 8.85 6.40
N SER A 6 9.91 9.75 5.63
CA SER A 6 9.29 10.28 4.41
C SER A 6 8.95 9.20 3.37
N ARG A 7 9.69 8.08 3.35
CA ARG A 7 9.37 6.93 2.49
C ARG A 7 8.13 6.20 2.98
N GLU A 8 8.08 5.91 4.29
CA GLU A 8 6.91 5.25 4.91
C GLU A 8 5.65 6.11 4.77
N GLU A 9 5.76 7.44 4.85
CA GLU A 9 4.62 8.34 4.58
C GLU A 9 4.14 8.28 3.12
N ALA A 10 5.05 8.13 2.17
CA ALA A 10 4.71 7.96 0.76
C ALA A 10 4.00 6.61 0.52
N ASP A 11 4.46 5.55 1.19
CA ASP A 11 3.82 4.24 1.16
C ASP A 11 2.40 4.31 1.71
N VAL A 12 2.19 4.95 2.87
CA VAL A 12 0.85 5.16 3.47
C VAL A 12 -0.08 5.92 2.52
N LYS A 13 0.41 6.98 1.87
CA LYS A 13 -0.38 7.74 0.88
C LYS A 13 -0.71 6.91 -0.36
N THR A 14 0.20 6.02 -0.75
CA THR A 14 -0.01 5.12 -1.90
C THR A 14 -1.07 4.08 -1.56
N GLN A 15 -0.96 3.44 -0.39
CA GLN A 15 -1.98 2.51 0.12
C GLN A 15 -3.35 3.19 0.20
N ALA A 16 -3.45 4.41 0.74
CA ALA A 16 -4.71 5.14 0.82
C ALA A 16 -5.35 5.38 -0.56
N ARG A 17 -4.52 5.68 -1.58
CA ARG A 17 -5.01 5.86 -2.96
C ARG A 17 -5.44 4.54 -3.59
N GLU A 18 -4.75 3.44 -3.30
CA GLU A 18 -5.13 2.10 -3.76
C GLU A 18 -6.48 1.67 -3.20
N GLU A 19 -6.71 1.88 -1.91
CA GLU A 19 -8.01 1.64 -1.28
C GLU A 19 -9.10 2.54 -1.89
N ALA A 20 -8.80 3.82 -2.12
CA ALA A 20 -9.72 4.75 -2.78
C ALA A 20 -10.04 4.34 -4.23
N MET A 21 -9.12 3.71 -4.95
CA MET A 21 -9.36 3.23 -6.32
C MET A 21 -10.46 2.17 -6.36
N THR A 22 -10.58 1.32 -5.33
CA THR A 22 -11.68 0.34 -5.23
C THR A 22 -13.04 1.03 -5.07
N HIS A 23 -13.11 2.12 -4.30
CA HIS A 23 -14.35 2.89 -4.17
C HIS A 23 -14.71 3.68 -5.44
N CYS A 24 -13.70 4.12 -6.20
CA CYS A 24 -13.85 4.92 -7.42
C CYS A 24 -13.83 4.09 -8.71
N GLU A 25 -14.01 2.76 -8.64
CA GLU A 25 -13.80 1.83 -9.75
C GLU A 25 -14.58 2.20 -11.04
N GLN A 26 -15.80 2.71 -10.90
CA GLN A 26 -16.60 3.12 -12.06
C GLN A 26 -15.95 4.26 -12.85
N LEU A 27 -15.50 5.30 -12.16
CA LEU A 27 -14.80 6.44 -12.77
C LEU A 27 -13.43 6.01 -13.32
N VAL A 28 -12.80 5.03 -12.67
CA VAL A 28 -11.57 4.40 -13.14
C VAL A 28 -11.76 3.76 -14.50
N ASN A 29 -12.81 2.96 -14.62
CA ASN A 29 -13.16 2.27 -15.84
C ASN A 29 -13.59 3.24 -16.96
N GLU A 30 -14.32 4.31 -16.64
CA GLU A 30 -14.72 5.33 -17.63
C GLU A 30 -13.52 6.08 -18.21
N TRP A 31 -12.58 6.49 -17.36
CA TRP A 31 -11.33 7.09 -17.83
C TRP A 31 -10.52 6.09 -18.66
N GLY A 32 -10.41 4.83 -18.20
CA GLY A 32 -9.72 3.76 -18.93
C GLY A 32 -10.31 3.53 -20.33
N LYS A 33 -11.64 3.54 -20.46
CA LYS A 33 -12.33 3.46 -21.77
C LYS A 33 -11.98 4.64 -22.68
N CYS A 34 -11.90 5.86 -22.13
CA CYS A 34 -11.50 7.04 -22.92
C CYS A 34 -10.02 6.99 -23.32
N ALA A 35 -9.16 6.55 -22.40
CA ALA A 35 -7.72 6.46 -22.60
C ALA A 35 -7.32 5.35 -23.58
N ASN A 36 -8.16 4.31 -23.70
CA ASN A 36 -7.91 3.19 -24.60
C ASN A 36 -7.76 3.67 -26.05
N GLY A 37 -6.63 3.32 -26.68
CA GLY A 37 -6.31 3.70 -28.06
C GLY A 37 -5.88 5.15 -28.27
N ARG A 38 -5.66 5.94 -27.19
CA ARG A 38 -5.20 7.34 -27.28
C ARG A 38 -3.85 7.51 -26.59
N THR A 39 -2.79 7.70 -27.36
CA THR A 39 -1.44 7.95 -26.81
C THR A 39 -1.10 9.43 -26.76
N ILE A 40 -1.41 10.16 -27.83
CA ILE A 40 -1.05 11.58 -27.98
C ILE A 40 -2.18 12.49 -27.50
N SER A 41 -3.43 12.14 -27.81
CA SER A 41 -4.61 13.00 -27.54
C SER A 41 -5.24 12.83 -26.15
N MET A 42 -4.74 11.90 -25.34
CA MET A 42 -5.33 11.55 -24.04
C MET A 42 -5.46 12.77 -23.10
N GLY A 43 -4.42 13.61 -23.03
CA GLY A 43 -4.34 14.69 -22.05
C GLY A 43 -5.44 15.75 -22.16
N TRP A 44 -5.94 16.03 -23.37
CA TRP A 44 -7.06 16.95 -23.57
C TRP A 44 -8.38 16.21 -23.76
N ALA A 45 -8.37 15.10 -24.49
CA ALA A 45 -9.59 14.42 -24.91
C ALA A 45 -10.27 13.63 -23.78
N CYS A 46 -9.53 13.26 -22.73
CA CYS A 46 -10.04 12.54 -21.55
C CYS A 46 -9.96 13.36 -20.26
N LYS A 47 -9.74 14.69 -20.38
CA LYS A 47 -9.54 15.59 -19.23
C LYS A 47 -10.71 15.57 -18.25
N THR A 48 -11.94 15.45 -18.75
CA THR A 48 -13.16 15.43 -17.93
C THR A 48 -13.22 14.16 -17.07
N GLN A 49 -13.02 12.99 -17.68
CA GLN A 49 -13.03 11.71 -16.98
C GLN A 49 -11.87 11.64 -15.96
N LEU A 50 -10.68 12.12 -16.35
CA LEU A 50 -9.53 12.20 -15.46
C LEU A 50 -9.81 13.07 -14.23
N LYS A 51 -10.43 14.24 -14.43
CA LYS A 51 -10.80 15.13 -13.33
C LYS A 51 -11.85 14.49 -12.41
N ALA A 52 -12.85 13.81 -12.97
CA ALA A 52 -13.90 13.15 -12.20
C ALA A 52 -13.34 12.02 -11.33
N TRP A 53 -12.52 11.12 -11.91
CA TRP A 53 -11.77 10.13 -11.14
C TRP A 53 -10.98 10.82 -10.03
N HIS A 54 -10.07 11.73 -10.38
CA HIS A 54 -9.16 12.33 -9.39
C HIS A 54 -9.91 13.07 -8.28
N GLN A 55 -11.09 13.62 -8.56
CA GLN A 55 -11.96 14.17 -7.53
C GLN A 55 -12.41 13.08 -6.55
N CYS A 56 -12.96 11.98 -7.06
CA CYS A 56 -13.40 10.85 -6.22
C CYS A 56 -12.27 10.33 -5.31
N ILE A 57 -11.06 10.13 -5.83
CA ILE A 57 -9.94 9.70 -4.98
C ILE A 57 -9.65 10.71 -3.88
N ARG A 58 -9.65 12.02 -4.19
CA ARG A 58 -9.40 13.05 -3.17
C ARG A 58 -10.47 13.06 -2.08
N ASP A 59 -11.71 12.77 -2.43
CA ASP A 59 -12.81 12.72 -1.47
C ASP A 59 -12.69 11.52 -0.51
N HIS A 60 -12.03 10.43 -0.94
CA HIS A 60 -11.77 9.25 -0.10
C HIS A 60 -10.44 9.28 0.66
N VAL A 61 -9.41 9.98 0.15
CA VAL A 61 -8.12 10.13 0.83
C VAL A 61 -8.20 11.30 1.81
N THR A 62 -8.91 11.07 2.92
CA THR A 62 -9.08 12.06 4.00
C THR A 62 -7.89 12.04 4.97
N GLU A 63 -7.71 13.14 5.71
CA GLU A 63 -6.68 13.21 6.75
C GLU A 63 -6.91 12.15 7.84
N GLU A 64 -8.17 11.95 8.25
CA GLU A 64 -8.56 10.91 9.20
C GLU A 64 -8.16 9.50 8.72
N ARG A 65 -8.43 9.16 7.44
CA ARG A 65 -8.04 7.85 6.91
C ARG A 65 -6.52 7.69 6.86
N LEU A 66 -5.81 8.76 6.50
CA LEU A 66 -4.34 8.74 6.52
C LEU A 66 -3.80 8.52 7.94
N ASP A 67 -4.40 9.13 8.96
CA ASP A 67 -4.02 8.92 10.36
C ASP A 67 -4.24 7.47 10.82
N GLN A 68 -5.38 6.88 10.47
CA GLN A 68 -5.65 5.46 10.74
C GLN A 68 -4.59 4.56 10.10
N LEU A 69 -4.30 4.80 8.81
CA LEU A 69 -3.29 4.03 8.07
C LEU A 69 -1.88 4.20 8.65
N ARG A 70 -1.52 5.38 9.18
CA ARG A 70 -0.23 5.58 9.88
C ARG A 70 -0.13 4.69 11.12
N VAL A 71 -1.21 4.60 11.90
CA VAL A 71 -1.26 3.73 13.10
C VAL A 71 -1.17 2.26 12.70
N GLU A 72 -1.95 1.83 11.71
CA GLU A 72 -1.91 0.47 11.16
C GLU A 72 -0.51 0.11 10.64
N TYR A 73 0.14 1.03 9.90
CA TYR A 73 1.49 0.83 9.39
C TYR A 73 2.50 0.58 10.51
N LEU A 74 2.46 1.40 11.56
CA LEU A 74 3.36 1.25 12.70
C LEU A 74 3.14 -0.07 13.44
N ALA A 75 1.89 -0.50 13.62
CA ALA A 75 1.56 -1.78 14.23
C ALA A 75 2.09 -2.96 13.39
N ASN A 76 1.84 -2.93 12.08
CA ASN A 76 2.29 -3.97 11.15
C ASN A 76 3.83 -4.04 11.04
N ARG A 77 4.51 -2.89 11.15
CA ARG A 77 5.99 -2.85 11.14
C ARG A 77 6.58 -3.60 12.33
N GLN A 78 5.99 -3.43 13.52
CA GLN A 78 6.42 -4.15 14.71
C GLN A 78 6.20 -5.65 14.57
N GLN A 79 5.02 -6.05 14.08
CA GLN A 79 4.70 -7.47 13.82
C GLN A 79 5.70 -8.11 12.87
N LYS A 80 5.95 -7.50 11.70
CA LYS A 80 6.93 -8.00 10.71
C LYS A 80 8.35 -8.13 11.29
N LEU A 81 8.75 -7.19 12.15
CA LEU A 81 10.06 -7.24 12.81
C LEU A 81 10.14 -8.41 13.80
N GLU A 82 9.10 -8.65 14.59
CA GLU A 82 9.06 -9.78 15.52
C GLU A 82 9.02 -11.12 14.78
N GLU A 83 8.20 -11.25 13.74
CA GLU A 83 8.18 -12.43 12.86
C GLU A 83 9.57 -12.73 12.27
N TYR A 84 10.27 -11.69 11.79
CA TYR A 84 11.62 -11.83 11.28
C TYR A 84 12.60 -12.34 12.35
N LYS A 85 12.53 -11.78 13.57
CA LYS A 85 13.39 -12.22 14.69
C LYS A 85 13.09 -13.66 15.07
N ASP A 86 11.81 -14.04 15.16
CA ASP A 86 11.39 -15.38 15.54
C ASP A 86 11.81 -16.41 14.50
N ARG A 87 11.62 -16.12 13.21
CA ARG A 87 12.13 -16.96 12.12
C ARG A 87 13.64 -17.16 12.24
N ARG A 88 14.41 -16.10 12.50
CA ARG A 88 15.86 -16.21 12.72
C ARG A 88 16.25 -16.99 13.97
N ARG A 89 15.46 -16.91 15.05
CA ARG A 89 15.70 -17.72 16.26
C ARG A 89 15.42 -19.19 15.96
N GLN A 90 14.33 -19.50 15.28
CA GLN A 90 13.98 -20.86 14.86
C GLN A 90 15.07 -21.46 13.97
N GLU A 91 15.52 -20.72 12.95
CA GLU A 91 16.64 -21.13 12.08
C GLU A 91 17.91 -21.47 12.89
N LYS A 92 18.25 -20.64 13.88
CA LYS A 92 19.41 -20.90 14.75
C LYS A 92 19.22 -22.13 15.64
N VAL A 93 18.03 -22.31 16.22
CA VAL A 93 17.70 -23.47 17.05
C VAL A 93 17.74 -24.74 16.21
N GLU A 94 17.18 -24.72 15.01
CA GLU A 94 17.25 -25.84 14.07
C GLU A 94 18.69 -26.14 13.64
N ALA A 95 19.49 -25.13 13.34
CA ALA A 95 20.90 -25.30 13.01
C ALA A 95 21.69 -25.92 14.19
N ALA A 96 21.43 -25.47 15.41
CA ALA A 96 22.04 -26.03 16.62
C ALA A 96 21.62 -27.49 16.86
N LYS A 97 20.33 -27.83 16.67
CA LYS A 97 19.83 -29.21 16.74
C LYS A 97 20.51 -30.12 15.71
N ARG A 98 20.68 -29.63 14.47
CA ARG A 98 21.39 -30.34 13.39
C ARG A 98 22.85 -30.60 13.77
N GLN A 99 23.55 -29.62 14.34
CA GLN A 99 24.94 -29.79 14.79
C GLN A 99 25.07 -30.76 15.97
N ALA A 100 24.07 -30.80 16.86
CA ALA A 100 24.05 -31.71 18.01
C ALA A 100 23.59 -33.15 17.68
N GLY A 101 23.24 -33.45 16.43
CA GLY A 101 22.78 -34.78 16.01
C GLY A 101 21.40 -35.16 16.57
N ILE A 102 20.64 -34.21 17.10
CA ILE A 102 19.28 -34.43 17.61
C ILE A 102 18.35 -34.53 16.40
N LYS A 103 17.87 -35.74 16.08
CA LYS A 103 16.81 -35.93 15.07
C LYS A 103 15.51 -35.28 15.57
N ASN A 104 14.82 -34.58 14.65
CA ASN A 104 13.52 -33.93 14.89
C ASN A 104 12.46 -34.92 15.36
#